data_AF-A0A0F9L1Q8-F1
#
_entry.id   AF-A0A0F9L1Q8-F1
#
_cell.length_a   1.000
_cell.length_b   1.000
_cell.length_c   1.000
_cell.angle_alpha   90.00
_cell.angle_beta   90.00
_cell.angle_gamma   90.00
#
_symmetry.space_group_name_H-M   'P 1'
#
loop_
_entity.id
_entity.type
_entity.pdbx_description
1 polymer ?
#
loop_
_entity_poly.entity_id
_entity_poly.type
_entity_poly.pdbx_seq_one_letter_code
_entity_poly.pdbx_strand_id
1 'polypeptide(L)'
;MADILRYVDTGSDAAGDGTTSATSSGDNTHAYQSLTQWEVAEDTDLATANDTHTVHCNRTNSGGKDTGTCLLFSWGTDATYYPTITQDDFPATGIYDDTKYVLSVTNDECLNVRIDYCKIMKLQIEPTTTGSGNAVGIFWRGAVATATVGLFADSCILKANHTSSGMCYGTECNDGDYQIINTIIYNGFDQAVRHTNASHVGNVFNCTMYGNGIGILRSAGTLNGKNCAIFNCTDDVNGTVVFANCATDDGEDSGNNGNITITQSADDWAALVVDGAGANFNVTDSSSELYDAGQADIFPEDDDIIGTARPQGSAWDIGAYELIVAAGGIVILRRRIGGY
;
A
#
# COMPACT_ATOMS: atom_id res chain seq x y z
N MET A 1 16.89 23.74 -1.73
CA MET A 1 16.65 22.36 -2.11
C MET A 1 17.68 21.47 -1.44
N ALA A 2 17.50 21.36 -0.13
CA ALA A 2 17.99 20.21 0.59
C ALA A 2 16.96 19.09 0.44
N ASP A 3 17.45 17.86 0.38
CA ASP A 3 16.64 16.69 0.67
C ASP A 3 16.91 16.34 2.12
N ILE A 4 15.90 16.50 2.96
CA ILE A 4 16.02 16.30 4.40
C ILE A 4 15.69 14.83 4.67
N LEU A 5 16.68 14.12 5.19
CA LEU A 5 16.58 12.70 5.52
C LEU A 5 16.44 12.51 7.03
N ARG A 6 15.47 11.70 7.44
CA ARG A 6 15.24 11.29 8.84
C ARG A 6 15.01 9.79 8.98
N TYR A 7 15.20 9.31 10.20
CA TYR A 7 15.02 7.91 10.57
C TYR A 7 14.07 7.76 11.75
N VAL A 8 13.20 6.77 11.67
CA VAL A 8 12.34 6.27 12.76
C VAL A 8 12.71 4.82 13.02
N ASP A 9 12.96 4.47 14.28
CA ASP A 9 13.14 3.10 14.73
C ASP A 9 12.47 2.88 16.09
N THR A 10 11.52 1.96 16.16
CA THR A 10 10.76 1.70 17.40
C THR A 10 11.60 1.08 18.52
N GLY A 11 12.82 0.62 18.21
CA GLY A 11 13.82 0.18 19.16
C GLY A 11 14.77 1.28 19.63
N SER A 12 14.60 2.52 19.16
CA SER A 12 15.46 3.66 19.51
C SER A 12 15.26 4.15 20.96
N ASP A 13 16.29 4.74 21.55
CA ASP A 13 16.23 5.47 22.82
C ASP A 13 15.40 6.76 22.66
N ALA A 14 14.93 7.32 23.78
CA ALA A 14 14.12 8.54 23.74
C ALA A 14 14.97 9.76 23.35
N ALA A 15 14.33 10.79 22.80
CA ALA A 15 14.93 12.08 22.44
C ALA A 15 15.92 12.06 21.26
N GLY A 16 15.82 11.07 20.37
CA GLY A 16 16.50 11.10 19.08
C GLY A 16 15.99 12.24 18.20
N ASP A 17 16.88 12.79 17.38
CA ASP A 17 16.58 13.83 16.38
C ASP A 17 16.43 13.27 14.95
N GLY A 18 16.50 11.95 14.80
CA GLY A 18 16.29 11.27 13.53
C GLY A 18 17.40 11.46 12.50
N THR A 19 18.52 12.13 12.82
CA THR A 19 19.56 12.43 11.81
C THR A 19 20.41 11.22 11.40
N THR A 20 20.40 10.15 12.19
CA THR A 20 21.04 8.87 11.86
C THR A 20 20.10 7.69 12.14
N SER A 21 20.36 6.55 11.49
CA SER A 21 19.61 5.30 11.71
C SER A 21 20.04 4.53 12.97
N ALA A 22 20.89 5.10 13.81
CA ALA A 22 21.28 4.46 15.07
C ALA A 22 20.06 4.42 16.01
N THR A 23 20.03 3.45 16.92
CA THR A 23 18.98 3.36 17.97
C THR A 23 19.44 3.88 19.32
N SER A 24 20.73 4.15 19.46
CA SER A 24 21.32 4.83 20.60
C SER A 24 22.60 5.49 20.12
N SER A 25 22.89 6.66 20.64
CA SER A 25 24.19 7.28 20.53
C SER A 25 24.55 7.94 21.86
N GLY A 26 25.82 8.26 22.07
CA GLY A 26 26.25 9.07 23.21
C GLY A 26 25.74 10.53 23.15
N ASP A 27 24.99 10.86 22.11
CA ASP A 27 24.32 12.13 21.81
C ASP A 27 22.88 11.84 21.35
N ASN A 28 22.14 12.86 20.91
CA ASN A 28 20.75 12.72 20.46
C ASN A 28 20.61 12.47 18.95
N THR A 29 21.69 12.12 18.23
CA THR A 29 21.66 12.03 16.75
C THR A 29 21.01 10.75 16.20
N HIS A 30 20.44 9.91 17.07
CA HIS A 30 19.82 8.64 16.73
C HIS A 30 18.37 8.80 16.23
N ALA A 31 17.80 7.70 15.72
CA ALA A 31 16.45 7.67 15.14
C ALA A 31 15.38 8.16 16.13
N TYR A 32 14.29 8.73 15.61
CA TYR A 32 13.06 8.93 16.39
C TYR A 32 12.47 7.58 16.81
N GLN A 33 11.75 7.51 17.94
CA GLN A 33 11.13 6.25 18.38
C GLN A 33 9.83 5.92 17.66
N SER A 34 9.19 6.91 17.04
CA SER A 34 7.91 6.75 16.33
C SER A 34 7.73 7.80 15.26
N LEU A 35 6.83 7.54 14.31
CA LEU A 35 6.38 8.51 13.33
C LEU A 35 5.72 9.73 13.98
N THR A 36 4.98 9.56 15.08
CA THR A 36 4.43 10.72 15.81
C THR A 36 5.53 11.64 16.36
N GLN A 37 6.64 11.08 16.86
CA GLN A 37 7.77 11.91 17.33
C GLN A 37 8.43 12.67 16.18
N TRP A 38 8.64 12.00 15.06
CA TRP A 38 9.17 12.59 13.84
C TRP A 38 8.27 13.74 13.33
N GLU A 39 6.97 13.48 13.21
CA GLU A 39 6.00 14.44 12.69
C GLU A 39 6.01 15.73 13.52
N VAL A 40 5.90 15.61 14.85
CA VAL A 40 5.91 16.77 15.76
C VAL A 40 7.23 17.55 15.70
N ALA A 41 8.36 16.88 15.47
CA ALA A 41 9.67 17.50 15.48
C ALA A 41 10.00 18.22 14.16
N GLU A 42 9.51 17.70 13.04
CA GLU A 42 9.92 18.14 11.70
C GLU A 42 8.83 18.92 10.94
N ASP A 43 7.62 19.06 11.49
CA ASP A 43 6.51 19.83 10.87
C ASP A 43 6.94 21.25 10.49
N THR A 44 6.88 21.52 9.19
CA THR A 44 7.34 22.77 8.58
C THR A 44 6.68 23.02 7.22
N ASP A 45 6.84 24.25 6.71
CA ASP A 45 6.45 24.61 5.35
C ASP A 45 7.58 24.26 4.36
N LEU A 46 7.50 23.04 3.81
CA LEU A 46 8.46 22.50 2.83
C LEU A 46 8.45 23.29 1.52
N ALA A 47 7.28 23.76 1.08
CA ALA A 47 7.15 24.55 -0.14
C ALA A 47 7.87 25.92 -0.02
N THR A 48 7.67 26.61 1.11
CA THR A 48 8.38 27.88 1.38
C THR A 48 9.89 27.64 1.58
N ALA A 49 10.27 26.54 2.25
CA ALA A 49 11.68 26.17 2.43
C ALA A 49 12.37 25.72 1.13
N ASN A 50 11.61 25.28 0.13
CA ASN A 50 12.08 24.62 -1.09
C ASN A 50 12.85 23.33 -0.79
N ASP A 51 12.35 22.52 0.13
CA ASP A 51 12.97 21.27 0.58
C ASP A 51 12.01 20.08 0.40
N THR A 52 12.57 18.89 0.18
CA THR A 52 11.84 17.62 0.29
C THR A 52 12.18 16.97 1.62
N HIS A 53 11.28 16.11 2.12
CA HIS A 53 11.49 15.44 3.40
C HIS A 53 11.21 13.96 3.27
N THR A 54 12.19 13.11 3.57
CA THR A 54 12.04 11.65 3.53
C THR A 54 12.32 11.07 4.90
N VAL A 55 11.39 10.28 5.42
CA VAL A 55 11.58 9.50 6.65
C VAL A 55 11.63 8.02 6.34
N HIS A 56 12.68 7.37 6.86
CA HIS A 56 12.90 5.94 6.75
C HIS A 56 12.55 5.26 8.08
N CYS A 57 11.54 4.41 8.04
CA CYS A 57 11.08 3.60 9.15
C CYS A 57 11.81 2.25 9.17
N ASN A 58 12.20 1.83 10.35
CA ASN A 58 12.84 0.55 10.61
C ASN A 58 12.37 -0.02 11.93
N ARG A 59 12.53 -1.34 12.11
CA ARG A 59 12.44 -1.95 13.43
C ARG A 59 13.65 -2.80 13.70
N THR A 60 14.48 -2.35 14.62
CA THR A 60 15.52 -3.20 15.18
C THR A 60 14.94 -4.19 16.20
N ASN A 61 15.63 -5.30 16.43
CA ASN A 61 15.18 -6.51 17.17
C ASN A 61 14.67 -6.29 18.61
N SER A 62 14.75 -5.07 19.16
CA SER A 62 14.20 -4.70 20.48
C SER A 62 12.92 -3.87 20.42
N GLY A 63 12.57 -3.31 19.25
CA GLY A 63 11.40 -2.47 19.08
C GLY A 63 10.08 -3.25 19.07
N GLY A 64 9.00 -2.59 19.48
CA GLY A 64 7.63 -3.05 19.25
C GLY A 64 7.06 -2.54 17.92
N LYS A 65 5.74 -2.67 17.74
CA LYS A 65 5.01 -1.90 16.71
C LYS A 65 5.04 -0.42 17.08
N ASP A 66 5.03 0.47 16.09
CA ASP A 66 4.75 1.88 16.34
C ASP A 66 3.27 2.03 16.63
N THR A 67 2.92 2.53 17.82
CA THR A 67 1.52 2.65 18.27
C THR A 67 1.01 4.09 18.29
N GLY A 68 1.81 5.05 17.80
CA GLY A 68 1.42 6.44 17.71
C GLY A 68 0.72 6.77 16.40
N THR A 69 -0.41 7.48 16.47
CA THR A 69 -1.05 8.09 15.31
C THR A 69 -0.11 9.14 14.69
N CYS A 70 0.15 9.05 13.39
CA CYS A 70 0.91 10.06 12.66
C CYS A 70 -0.06 11.03 11.98
N LEU A 71 -0.05 12.31 12.39
CA LEU A 71 -0.94 13.35 11.88
C LEU A 71 -0.19 14.32 10.99
N LEU A 72 -0.32 14.20 9.66
CA LEU A 72 0.25 15.19 8.74
C LEU A 72 -0.76 16.31 8.53
N PHE A 73 -0.69 17.42 9.28
CA PHE A 73 -1.71 18.48 9.21
C PHE A 73 -1.19 19.88 8.85
N SER A 74 -0.09 20.34 9.45
CA SER A 74 0.37 21.73 9.29
C SER A 74 1.43 21.91 8.21
N TRP A 75 1.86 20.83 7.56
CA TRP A 75 2.95 20.87 6.59
C TRP A 75 2.54 21.69 5.37
N GLY A 76 3.33 22.71 5.05
CA GLY A 76 3.20 23.43 3.78
C GLY A 76 3.79 22.61 2.65
N THR A 77 2.96 22.11 1.74
CA THR A 77 3.37 21.18 0.68
C THR A 77 2.88 21.61 -0.70
N ASP A 78 3.57 21.17 -1.74
CA ASP A 78 3.14 21.30 -3.13
C ASP A 78 3.58 20.08 -3.96
N ALA A 79 3.32 20.11 -5.27
CA ALA A 79 3.65 19.02 -6.19
C ALA A 79 5.16 18.70 -6.31
N THR A 80 6.03 19.59 -5.81
CA THR A 80 7.50 19.45 -5.82
C THR A 80 8.05 19.16 -4.43
N TYR A 81 7.47 19.77 -3.39
CA TYR A 81 7.97 19.76 -2.01
C TYR A 81 6.95 19.11 -1.07
N TYR A 82 7.20 17.86 -0.69
CA TYR A 82 6.30 17.07 0.13
C TYR A 82 7.04 16.03 0.97
N PRO A 83 6.43 15.53 2.07
CA PRO A 83 6.98 14.42 2.83
C PRO A 83 6.79 13.08 2.10
N THR A 84 7.80 12.22 2.22
CA THR A 84 7.76 10.80 1.86
C THR A 84 8.00 9.96 3.13
N ILE A 85 7.07 9.07 3.45
CA ILE A 85 7.22 8.06 4.51
C ILE A 85 7.53 6.74 3.84
N THR A 86 8.67 6.13 4.17
CA THR A 86 9.03 4.82 3.63
C THR A 86 9.64 3.89 4.67
N GLN A 87 9.65 2.59 4.40
CA GLN A 87 10.23 1.58 5.27
C GLN A 87 11.44 0.93 4.60
N ASP A 88 12.59 0.91 5.28
CA ASP A 88 13.80 0.27 4.76
C ASP A 88 13.79 -1.25 4.96
N ASP A 89 13.19 -1.71 6.07
CA ASP A 89 13.10 -3.11 6.42
C ASP A 89 11.82 -3.80 5.92
N PHE A 90 11.15 -3.22 4.92
CA PHE A 90 9.93 -3.77 4.33
C PHE A 90 10.12 -5.24 3.92
N PRO A 91 9.12 -6.12 4.12
CA PRO A 91 9.25 -7.53 3.79
C PRO A 91 9.55 -7.72 2.31
N ALA A 92 10.72 -8.28 1.99
CA ALA A 92 11.17 -8.47 0.60
C ALA A 92 10.26 -9.40 -0.22
N THR A 93 9.38 -10.16 0.45
CA THR A 93 8.39 -11.03 -0.18
C THR A 93 7.03 -10.35 -0.37
N GLY A 94 6.84 -9.12 0.11
CA GLY A 94 5.54 -8.43 0.11
C GLY A 94 4.49 -9.09 1.02
N ILE A 95 4.93 -9.99 1.91
CA ILE A 95 4.08 -10.69 2.88
C ILE A 95 4.28 -10.04 4.24
N TYR A 96 3.20 -9.74 4.95
CA TYR A 96 3.26 -9.10 6.26
C TYR A 96 4.20 -9.85 7.23
N ASP A 97 5.09 -9.11 7.87
CA ASP A 97 6.07 -9.61 8.83
C ASP A 97 6.10 -8.67 10.04
N ASP A 98 5.56 -9.16 11.17
CA ASP A 98 5.50 -8.42 12.42
C ASP A 98 6.84 -8.39 13.17
N THR A 99 7.92 -8.90 12.59
CA THR A 99 9.30 -8.66 13.06
C THR A 99 9.92 -7.41 12.44
N LYS A 100 9.28 -6.84 11.41
CA LYS A 100 9.67 -5.57 10.75
C LYS A 100 8.89 -4.39 11.32
N TYR A 101 9.18 -3.18 10.82
CA TYR A 101 8.38 -2.02 11.18
C TYR A 101 6.92 -2.20 10.78
N VAL A 102 6.03 -1.88 11.72
CA VAL A 102 4.57 -1.89 11.54
C VAL A 102 4.00 -0.71 12.32
N LEU A 103 3.20 0.12 11.65
CA LEU A 103 2.38 1.15 12.29
C LEU A 103 1.02 0.57 12.68
N SER A 104 0.72 0.53 13.97
CA SER A 104 -0.47 -0.15 14.52
C SER A 104 -1.07 0.62 15.69
N VAL A 105 -2.17 1.32 15.43
CA VAL A 105 -2.94 2.02 16.47
C VAL A 105 -4.22 1.26 16.81
N THR A 106 -4.75 1.48 18.01
CA THR A 106 -6.00 0.84 18.46
C THR A 106 -7.13 1.87 18.54
N ASN A 107 -8.25 1.60 17.88
CA ASN A 107 -9.42 2.47 17.83
C ASN A 107 -9.11 3.91 17.40
N ASP A 108 -8.17 4.06 16.46
CA ASP A 108 -7.74 5.35 15.92
C ASP A 108 -7.25 5.18 14.47
N GLU A 109 -6.79 6.26 13.87
CA GLU A 109 -6.29 6.37 12.50
C GLU A 109 -4.75 6.22 12.52
N CYS A 110 -4.18 5.20 11.89
CA CYS A 110 -2.71 5.01 11.87
C CYS A 110 -2.02 6.22 11.20
N LEU A 111 -2.38 6.51 9.96
CA LEU A 111 -1.98 7.72 9.24
C LEU A 111 -3.20 8.63 9.03
N ASN A 112 -3.16 9.84 9.57
CA ASN A 112 -4.16 10.88 9.35
C ASN A 112 -3.53 11.97 8.47
N VAL A 113 -3.79 11.90 7.16
CA VAL A 113 -3.16 12.76 6.15
C VAL A 113 -4.10 13.91 5.82
N ARG A 114 -3.72 15.12 6.26
CA ARG A 114 -4.48 16.36 6.11
C ARG A 114 -3.69 17.47 5.43
N ILE A 115 -2.82 17.07 4.51
CA ILE A 115 -2.00 17.93 3.65
C ILE A 115 -2.29 17.54 2.20
N ASP A 116 -1.85 18.34 1.23
CA ASP A 116 -2.23 18.13 -0.17
C ASP A 116 -1.24 17.27 -0.98
N TYR A 117 -0.03 17.07 -0.47
CA TYR A 117 0.97 16.26 -1.16
C TYR A 117 1.72 15.41 -0.13
N CYS A 118 1.74 14.09 -0.34
CA CYS A 118 2.44 13.13 0.50
C CYS A 118 2.61 11.82 -0.24
N LYS A 119 3.74 11.15 -0.03
CA LYS A 119 3.96 9.77 -0.46
C LYS A 119 4.13 8.84 0.72
N ILE A 120 3.40 7.74 0.71
CA ILE A 120 3.51 6.65 1.67
C ILE A 120 3.94 5.43 0.86
N MET A 121 5.14 4.93 1.09
CA MET A 121 5.76 3.91 0.25
C MET A 121 6.25 2.73 1.07
N LYS A 122 5.96 1.51 0.63
CA LYS A 122 6.52 0.30 1.25
C LYS A 122 6.27 0.25 2.76
N LEU A 123 5.07 0.58 3.22
CA LEU A 123 4.77 0.60 4.65
C LEU A 123 3.85 -0.55 5.05
N GLN A 124 4.10 -1.18 6.20
CA GLN A 124 3.15 -2.08 6.84
C GLN A 124 2.29 -1.33 7.86
N ILE A 125 0.97 -1.44 7.72
CA ILE A 125 0.00 -0.77 8.59
C ILE A 125 -1.02 -1.80 9.11
N GLU A 126 -1.21 -1.83 10.43
CA GLU A 126 -2.15 -2.72 11.10
C GLU A 126 -3.07 -1.97 12.07
N PRO A 127 -4.15 -1.33 11.59
CA PRO A 127 -5.15 -0.76 12.48
C PRO A 127 -5.86 -1.88 13.26
N THR A 128 -6.02 -1.66 14.56
CA THR A 128 -6.67 -2.60 15.49
C THR A 128 -7.97 -2.02 16.01
N THR A 129 -9.05 -2.79 15.97
CA THR A 129 -10.31 -2.43 16.64
C THR A 129 -10.53 -3.28 17.88
N THR A 130 -10.99 -2.63 18.96
CA THR A 130 -11.44 -3.30 20.19
C THR A 130 -12.75 -2.66 20.66
N GLY A 131 -13.74 -3.48 21.02
CA GLY A 131 -15.08 -3.00 21.38
C GLY A 131 -15.79 -2.31 20.21
N SER A 132 -16.34 -1.11 20.45
CA SER A 132 -17.08 -0.32 19.45
C SER A 132 -16.27 0.85 18.85
N GLY A 133 -14.95 0.89 19.09
CA GLY A 133 -14.09 1.92 18.50
C GLY A 133 -13.79 1.62 17.04
N ASN A 134 -13.66 2.68 16.23
CA ASN A 134 -13.30 2.55 14.82
C ASN A 134 -11.79 2.67 14.65
N ALA A 135 -11.21 2.03 13.63
CA ALA A 135 -9.80 2.20 13.28
C ALA A 135 -9.63 2.31 11.76
N VAL A 136 -8.61 3.05 11.33
CA VAL A 136 -8.33 3.30 9.90
C VAL A 136 -6.83 3.14 9.65
N GLY A 137 -6.45 2.42 8.59
CA GLY A 137 -5.04 2.33 8.18
C GLY A 137 -4.52 3.66 7.64
N ILE A 138 -5.14 4.17 6.57
CA ILE A 138 -4.80 5.49 6.02
C ILE A 138 -6.07 6.31 5.83
N PHE A 139 -6.11 7.48 6.47
CA PHE A 139 -7.20 8.44 6.32
C PHE A 139 -6.74 9.64 5.48
N TRP A 140 -7.30 9.75 4.28
CA TRP A 140 -7.14 10.88 3.37
C TRP A 140 -8.17 11.98 3.67
N ARG A 141 -7.70 13.14 4.12
CA ARG A 141 -8.48 14.34 4.42
C ARG A 141 -7.74 15.58 3.93
N GLY A 142 -7.37 15.61 2.64
CA GLY A 142 -6.56 16.68 2.03
C GLY A 142 -6.93 18.08 2.53
N ALA A 143 -5.92 18.94 2.73
CA ALA A 143 -6.10 20.26 3.35
C ALA A 143 -7.05 21.15 2.54
N VAL A 144 -7.04 20.98 1.21
CA VAL A 144 -7.83 21.77 0.28
C VAL A 144 -8.70 20.86 -0.58
N ALA A 145 -10.01 21.16 -0.63
CA ALA A 145 -10.99 20.49 -1.48
C ALA A 145 -10.84 20.86 -2.98
N THR A 146 -9.62 20.89 -3.50
CA THR A 146 -9.33 21.13 -4.92
C THR A 146 -8.79 19.87 -5.58
N ALA A 147 -9.20 19.60 -6.82
CA ALA A 147 -8.91 18.38 -7.59
C ALA A 147 -7.46 18.25 -8.10
N THR A 148 -6.46 18.70 -7.34
CA THR A 148 -5.04 18.57 -7.71
C THR A 148 -4.25 18.32 -6.44
N VAL A 149 -4.47 17.13 -5.89
CA VAL A 149 -3.86 16.64 -4.66
C VAL A 149 -2.99 15.44 -5.04
N GLY A 150 -1.78 15.38 -4.50
CA GLY A 150 -0.81 14.32 -4.76
C GLY A 150 -0.66 13.40 -3.54
N LEU A 151 -1.74 12.72 -3.16
CA LEU A 151 -1.73 11.71 -2.10
C LEU A 151 -1.50 10.34 -2.71
N PHE A 152 -0.39 9.71 -2.36
CA PHE A 152 0.00 8.41 -2.91
C PHE A 152 0.29 7.43 -1.78
N ALA A 153 -0.31 6.24 -1.86
CA ALA A 153 0.14 5.05 -1.17
C ALA A 153 0.60 4.04 -2.23
N ASP A 154 1.87 3.66 -2.19
CA ASP A 154 2.48 2.72 -3.14
C ASP A 154 3.18 1.58 -2.39
N SER A 155 2.96 0.36 -2.87
CA SER A 155 3.66 -0.83 -2.40
C SER A 155 3.45 -1.11 -0.90
N CYS A 156 2.29 -0.75 -0.36
CA CYS A 156 1.98 -0.91 1.06
C CYS A 156 1.32 -2.25 1.37
N ILE A 157 1.39 -2.66 2.65
CA ILE A 157 0.64 -3.79 3.19
C ILE A 157 -0.26 -3.28 4.31
N LEU A 158 -1.57 -3.30 4.08
CA LEU A 158 -2.58 -2.97 5.07
C LEU A 158 -3.25 -4.26 5.53
N LYS A 159 -3.15 -4.54 6.83
CA LYS A 159 -3.71 -5.74 7.45
C LYS A 159 -4.64 -5.34 8.58
N ALA A 160 -5.87 -5.80 8.58
CA ALA A 160 -6.74 -5.56 9.73
C ALA A 160 -6.34 -6.45 10.92
N ASN A 161 -6.45 -5.90 12.13
CA ASN A 161 -6.60 -6.67 13.36
C ASN A 161 -7.99 -6.39 13.95
N HIS A 162 -9.01 -6.83 13.22
CA HIS A 162 -10.41 -6.58 13.53
C HIS A 162 -10.96 -7.72 14.39
N THR A 163 -11.20 -7.44 15.68
CA THR A 163 -11.67 -8.46 16.65
C THR A 163 -13.00 -8.14 17.29
N SER A 164 -13.67 -7.06 16.87
CA SER A 164 -14.80 -6.49 17.58
C SER A 164 -15.92 -6.03 16.64
N SER A 165 -16.85 -5.19 17.13
CA SER A 165 -18.01 -4.70 16.37
C SER A 165 -17.85 -3.26 15.87
N GLY A 166 -16.69 -2.64 16.10
CA GLY A 166 -16.37 -1.30 15.61
C GLY A 166 -15.82 -1.37 14.19
N MET A 167 -15.92 -0.30 13.42
CA MET A 167 -15.57 -0.34 12.01
C MET A 167 -14.06 -0.22 11.80
N CYS A 168 -13.49 -1.10 10.98
CA CYS A 168 -12.09 -1.08 10.59
C CYS A 168 -11.98 -0.85 9.08
N TYR A 169 -11.27 0.20 8.67
CA TYR A 169 -11.06 0.50 7.24
C TYR A 169 -9.59 0.39 6.87
N GLY A 170 -9.30 -0.19 5.70
CA GLY A 170 -7.95 -0.18 5.16
C GLY A 170 -7.56 1.26 4.84
N THR A 171 -8.30 1.85 3.89
CA THR A 171 -8.21 3.27 3.56
C THR A 171 -9.57 3.94 3.59
N GLU A 172 -9.61 5.18 4.06
CA GLU A 172 -10.81 6.04 4.00
C GLU A 172 -10.43 7.38 3.39
N CYS A 173 -11.17 7.80 2.38
CA CYS A 173 -11.06 9.15 1.82
C CYS A 173 -12.32 9.95 2.08
N ASN A 174 -12.13 11.06 2.80
CA ASN A 174 -13.15 12.07 2.99
C ASN A 174 -12.84 13.36 2.23
N ASP A 175 -11.58 13.68 1.93
CA ASP A 175 -11.22 14.87 1.16
C ASP A 175 -9.88 14.63 0.44
N GLY A 176 -9.73 15.23 -0.75
CA GLY A 176 -8.55 15.12 -1.60
C GLY A 176 -8.61 13.99 -2.63
N ASP A 177 -7.96 14.22 -3.77
CA ASP A 177 -7.70 13.17 -4.76
C ASP A 177 -6.54 12.29 -4.26
N TYR A 178 -6.64 10.98 -4.47
CA TYR A 178 -5.65 10.03 -3.95
C TYR A 178 -5.44 8.85 -4.89
N GLN A 179 -4.32 8.18 -4.69
CA GLN A 179 -3.91 7.00 -5.43
C GLN A 179 -3.42 5.92 -4.46
N ILE A 180 -3.89 4.69 -4.67
CA ILE A 180 -3.43 3.50 -3.98
C ILE A 180 -2.93 2.54 -5.05
N ILE A 181 -1.64 2.25 -5.04
CA ILE A 181 -0.94 1.54 -6.11
C ILE A 181 -0.15 0.38 -5.52
N ASN A 182 -0.08 -0.76 -6.23
CA ASN A 182 0.73 -1.94 -5.86
C ASN A 182 0.51 -2.39 -4.40
N THR A 183 -0.67 -2.17 -3.85
CA THR A 183 -0.92 -2.29 -2.41
C THR A 183 -1.76 -3.53 -2.12
N ILE A 184 -1.45 -4.20 -1.01
CA ILE A 184 -2.22 -5.33 -0.50
C ILE A 184 -3.07 -4.86 0.68
N ILE A 185 -4.38 -5.12 0.65
CA ILE A 185 -5.31 -4.76 1.74
C ILE A 185 -6.13 -5.99 2.14
N TYR A 186 -5.94 -6.51 3.36
CA TYR A 186 -6.50 -7.81 3.71
C TYR A 186 -6.82 -8.02 5.20
N ASN A 187 -7.44 -9.18 5.49
CA ASN A 187 -7.66 -9.74 6.82
C ASN A 187 -8.76 -9.07 7.65
N GLY A 188 -9.95 -8.87 7.06
CA GLY A 188 -11.17 -8.60 7.80
C GLY A 188 -11.48 -7.12 8.04
N PHE A 189 -11.02 -6.22 7.17
CA PHE A 189 -11.55 -4.85 7.17
C PHE A 189 -13.05 -4.86 6.87
N ASP A 190 -13.84 -3.96 7.47
CA ASP A 190 -15.22 -3.75 7.02
C ASP A 190 -15.25 -3.28 5.56
N GLN A 191 -14.32 -2.38 5.21
CA GLN A 191 -14.06 -1.92 3.84
C GLN A 191 -12.54 -1.81 3.63
N ALA A 192 -12.00 -2.47 2.61
CA ALA A 192 -10.58 -2.33 2.26
C ALA A 192 -10.30 -0.91 1.73
N VAL A 193 -11.12 -0.44 0.78
CA VAL A 193 -11.09 0.96 0.31
C VAL A 193 -12.47 1.60 0.46
N ARG A 194 -12.52 2.73 1.17
CA ARG A 194 -13.74 3.52 1.37
C ARG A 194 -13.60 4.91 0.76
N HIS A 195 -14.44 5.22 -0.21
CA HIS A 195 -14.52 6.54 -0.84
C HIS A 195 -15.87 7.21 -0.57
N THR A 196 -15.88 8.34 0.13
CA THR A 196 -17.15 8.97 0.60
C THR A 196 -17.42 10.38 0.08
N ASN A 197 -16.46 11.05 -0.56
CA ASN A 197 -16.63 12.44 -0.99
C ASN A 197 -17.13 12.56 -2.44
N ALA A 198 -18.04 13.50 -2.71
CA ALA A 198 -18.62 13.72 -4.02
C ALA A 198 -17.73 14.49 -5.02
N SER A 199 -16.73 15.22 -4.53
CA SER A 199 -15.95 16.19 -5.30
C SER A 199 -14.56 15.68 -5.71
N HIS A 200 -14.19 14.46 -5.29
CA HIS A 200 -12.85 13.93 -5.44
C HIS A 200 -12.80 12.67 -6.28
N VAL A 201 -11.60 12.39 -6.78
CA VAL A 201 -11.27 11.20 -7.56
C VAL A 201 -10.34 10.30 -6.75
N GLY A 202 -10.79 9.09 -6.47
CA GLY A 202 -9.95 8.02 -5.98
C GLY A 202 -9.48 7.13 -7.12
N ASN A 203 -8.23 6.68 -7.04
CA ASN A 203 -7.66 5.75 -8.00
C ASN A 203 -7.03 4.57 -7.25
N VAL A 204 -7.35 3.35 -7.67
CA VAL A 204 -6.85 2.12 -7.05
C VAL A 204 -6.31 1.20 -8.13
N PHE A 205 -4.99 1.02 -8.19
CA PHE A 205 -4.32 0.39 -9.33
C PHE A 205 -3.36 -0.71 -8.91
N ASN A 206 -3.39 -1.84 -9.62
CA ASN A 206 -2.52 -2.99 -9.35
C ASN A 206 -2.59 -3.43 -7.88
N CYS A 207 -3.78 -3.41 -7.28
CA CYS A 207 -3.95 -3.74 -5.87
C CYS A 207 -4.52 -5.14 -5.69
N THR A 208 -4.19 -5.77 -4.57
CA THR A 208 -4.83 -7.02 -4.14
C THR A 208 -5.64 -6.79 -2.87
N MET A 209 -6.92 -7.14 -2.90
CA MET A 209 -7.82 -7.05 -1.76
C MET A 209 -8.38 -8.41 -1.44
N TYR A 210 -8.20 -8.87 -0.21
CA TYR A 210 -8.53 -10.25 0.17
C TYR A 210 -9.17 -10.36 1.55
N GLY A 211 -10.25 -11.13 1.66
CA GLY A 211 -10.79 -11.52 2.97
C GLY A 211 -11.41 -10.36 3.75
N ASN A 212 -12.02 -9.38 3.07
CA ASN A 212 -12.63 -8.21 3.70
C ASN A 212 -14.16 -8.32 3.72
N GLY A 213 -14.83 -7.44 4.47
CA GLY A 213 -16.28 -7.25 4.35
C GLY A 213 -16.61 -6.77 2.95
N ILE A 214 -16.13 -5.58 2.61
CA ILE A 214 -16.21 -5.02 1.25
C ILE A 214 -14.80 -4.78 0.71
N GLY A 215 -14.53 -5.19 -0.52
CA GLY A 215 -13.29 -4.85 -1.21
C GLY A 215 -13.20 -3.33 -1.44
N ILE A 216 -14.10 -2.81 -2.27
CA ILE A 216 -14.20 -1.39 -2.58
C ILE A 216 -15.62 -0.87 -2.31
N LEU A 217 -15.74 0.13 -1.44
CA LEU A 217 -16.98 0.89 -1.23
C LEU A 217 -16.86 2.30 -1.80
N ARG A 218 -17.70 2.64 -2.78
CA ARG A 218 -17.91 4.01 -3.24
C ARG A 218 -19.28 4.53 -2.85
N SER A 219 -19.32 5.46 -1.89
CA SER A 219 -20.54 6.16 -1.48
C SER A 219 -20.84 7.43 -2.28
N ALA A 220 -19.82 8.10 -2.82
CA ALA A 220 -19.95 9.30 -3.64
C ALA A 220 -18.76 9.46 -4.61
N GLY A 221 -18.71 10.52 -5.40
CA GLY A 221 -17.51 10.90 -6.18
C GLY A 221 -17.19 9.96 -7.33
N THR A 222 -15.94 10.01 -7.81
CA THR A 222 -15.44 9.08 -8.83
C THR A 222 -14.39 8.18 -8.19
N LEU A 223 -14.54 6.88 -8.39
CA LEU A 223 -13.54 5.90 -7.98
C LEU A 223 -13.22 5.03 -9.18
N ASN A 224 -11.93 4.96 -9.52
CA ASN A 224 -11.41 4.15 -10.60
C ASN A 224 -10.64 2.96 -10.02
N GLY A 225 -10.86 1.78 -10.58
CA GLY A 225 -10.08 0.59 -10.29
C GLY A 225 -9.43 0.06 -11.56
N LYS A 226 -8.16 -0.32 -11.53
CA LYS A 226 -7.48 -0.91 -12.70
C LYS A 226 -6.50 -1.98 -12.30
N ASN A 227 -6.47 -3.10 -13.02
CA ASN A 227 -5.58 -4.24 -12.74
C ASN A 227 -5.66 -4.72 -11.28
N CYS A 228 -6.81 -4.61 -10.63
CA CYS A 228 -6.97 -5.06 -9.24
C CYS A 228 -7.50 -6.49 -9.17
N ALA A 229 -7.00 -7.26 -8.22
CA ALA A 229 -7.59 -8.53 -7.80
C ALA A 229 -8.36 -8.30 -6.49
N ILE A 230 -9.68 -8.53 -6.50
CA ILE A 230 -10.56 -8.36 -5.34
C ILE A 230 -11.30 -9.68 -5.17
N PHE A 231 -11.10 -10.37 -4.05
CA PHE A 231 -11.68 -11.70 -3.89
C PHE A 231 -11.76 -12.13 -2.45
N ASN A 232 -12.58 -13.15 -2.19
CA ASN A 232 -12.92 -13.66 -0.89
C ASN A 232 -13.38 -12.53 0.05
N CYS A 233 -13.97 -11.47 -0.51
CA CYS A 233 -14.68 -10.46 0.26
C CYS A 233 -16.14 -10.92 0.47
N THR A 234 -16.87 -10.32 1.41
CA THR A 234 -18.32 -10.59 1.50
C THR A 234 -19.06 -9.98 0.30
N ASP A 235 -18.53 -8.89 -0.22
CA ASP A 235 -18.95 -8.12 -1.39
C ASP A 235 -17.67 -7.51 -1.98
N ASP A 236 -17.33 -7.76 -3.24
CA ASP A 236 -16.10 -7.20 -3.80
C ASP A 236 -16.25 -5.70 -4.03
N VAL A 237 -17.44 -5.26 -4.47
CA VAL A 237 -17.66 -3.88 -4.92
C VAL A 237 -19.05 -3.35 -4.58
N ASN A 238 -19.09 -2.47 -3.58
CA ASN A 238 -20.31 -1.75 -3.26
C ASN A 238 -20.29 -0.32 -3.82
N GLY A 239 -21.18 -0.03 -4.77
CA GLY A 239 -21.33 1.29 -5.40
C GLY A 239 -21.02 1.27 -6.90
N THR A 240 -20.62 2.41 -7.48
CA THR A 240 -20.28 2.49 -8.92
C THR A 240 -18.80 2.76 -9.12
N VAL A 241 -17.99 1.74 -9.35
CA VAL A 241 -16.56 1.91 -9.63
C VAL A 241 -16.35 1.82 -11.14
N VAL A 242 -15.50 2.70 -11.69
CA VAL A 242 -15.07 2.61 -13.09
C VAL A 242 -13.90 1.66 -13.15
N PHE A 243 -14.16 0.43 -13.56
CA PHE A 243 -13.12 -0.59 -13.70
C PHE A 243 -12.51 -0.65 -15.09
N ALA A 244 -11.26 -1.14 -15.12
CA ALA A 244 -10.56 -1.59 -16.31
C ALA A 244 -9.62 -2.75 -15.94
N ASN A 245 -9.78 -3.93 -16.55
CA ASN A 245 -8.89 -5.08 -16.33
C ASN A 245 -8.79 -5.52 -14.86
N CYS A 246 -9.87 -5.41 -14.08
CA CYS A 246 -9.92 -6.00 -12.74
C CYS A 246 -10.44 -7.45 -12.79
N ALA A 247 -10.20 -8.17 -11.71
CA ALA A 247 -10.73 -9.49 -11.44
C ALA A 247 -11.48 -9.47 -10.09
N THR A 248 -12.77 -9.77 -10.12
CA THR A 248 -13.62 -9.98 -8.93
C THR A 248 -14.20 -11.40 -8.92
N ASP A 249 -14.53 -11.94 -7.75
CA ASP A 249 -14.99 -13.32 -7.57
C ASP A 249 -16.51 -13.48 -7.44
N ASP A 250 -17.19 -12.41 -7.07
CA ASP A 250 -18.64 -12.30 -7.12
C ASP A 250 -19.20 -12.00 -8.52
N GLY A 251 -18.32 -11.72 -9.48
CA GLY A 251 -18.65 -11.41 -10.87
C GLY A 251 -19.50 -10.14 -11.03
N GLU A 252 -19.54 -9.26 -10.01
CA GLU A 252 -20.22 -7.95 -10.06
C GLU A 252 -19.64 -7.03 -11.14
N ASP A 253 -18.46 -7.39 -11.64
CA ASP A 253 -17.74 -6.69 -12.67
C ASP A 253 -17.84 -7.35 -14.06
N SER A 254 -18.51 -8.52 -14.14
CA SER A 254 -18.62 -9.31 -15.36
C SER A 254 -19.41 -8.56 -16.45
N GLY A 255 -18.71 -8.18 -17.52
CA GLY A 255 -19.30 -7.49 -18.67
C GLY A 255 -19.20 -5.97 -18.68
N ASN A 256 -18.57 -5.34 -17.68
CA ASN A 256 -18.23 -3.93 -17.71
C ASN A 256 -16.78 -3.70 -18.19
N ASN A 257 -16.65 -2.92 -19.26
CA ASN A 257 -15.46 -2.08 -19.55
C ASN A 257 -14.07 -2.77 -19.58
N GLY A 258 -13.97 -4.02 -20.02
CA GLY A 258 -12.69 -4.71 -20.23
C GLY A 258 -12.15 -5.47 -19.02
N ASN A 259 -12.97 -5.73 -18.02
CA ASN A 259 -12.64 -6.61 -16.90
C ASN A 259 -12.53 -8.08 -17.31
N ILE A 260 -11.75 -8.84 -16.55
CA ILE A 260 -11.51 -10.23 -16.85
C ILE A 260 -12.53 -11.11 -16.15
N THR A 261 -13.13 -12.04 -16.89
CA THR A 261 -13.95 -13.07 -16.28
C THR A 261 -13.03 -14.17 -15.77
N ILE A 262 -12.99 -14.36 -14.47
CA ILE A 262 -12.36 -15.53 -13.86
C ILE A 262 -13.22 -16.75 -14.22
N THR A 263 -12.67 -17.67 -15.00
CA THR A 263 -13.38 -18.87 -15.46
C THR A 263 -13.22 -20.06 -14.52
N GLN A 264 -12.22 -19.99 -13.63
CA GLN A 264 -12.14 -20.86 -12.46
C GLN A 264 -13.29 -20.50 -11.50
N SER A 265 -13.79 -21.47 -10.73
CA SER A 265 -14.91 -21.15 -9.83
C SER A 265 -14.47 -20.10 -8.81
N ALA A 266 -15.39 -19.27 -8.30
CA ALA A 266 -15.07 -18.27 -7.27
C ALA A 266 -14.39 -18.89 -6.03
N ASP A 267 -14.59 -20.19 -5.78
CA ASP A 267 -13.92 -20.92 -4.70
C ASP A 267 -12.45 -21.32 -5.03
N ASP A 268 -11.99 -21.16 -6.29
CA ASP A 268 -10.72 -21.67 -6.82
C ASP A 268 -9.60 -20.63 -6.91
N TRP A 269 -9.65 -19.47 -6.23
CA TRP A 269 -8.52 -18.51 -6.21
C TRP A 269 -7.19 -19.12 -5.77
N ALA A 270 -7.22 -20.27 -5.09
CA ALA A 270 -6.03 -21.08 -4.80
C ALA A 270 -5.25 -21.54 -6.05
N ALA A 271 -5.85 -21.50 -7.24
CA ALA A 271 -5.18 -21.75 -8.52
C ALA A 271 -4.60 -20.47 -9.15
N LEU A 272 -5.07 -19.29 -8.74
CA LEU A 272 -4.68 -18.00 -9.30
C LEU A 272 -3.53 -17.34 -8.53
N VAL A 273 -3.51 -17.54 -7.21
CA VAL A 273 -2.46 -17.04 -6.30
C VAL A 273 -1.84 -18.15 -5.46
N VAL A 274 -0.58 -17.98 -5.04
CA VAL A 274 0.21 -19.02 -4.35
C VAL A 274 -0.42 -19.51 -3.04
N ASP A 275 -0.83 -18.59 -2.15
CA ASP A 275 -1.50 -18.92 -0.88
C ASP A 275 -2.22 -17.68 -0.31
N GLY A 276 -3.48 -17.46 -0.72
CA GLY A 276 -4.25 -16.31 -0.26
C GLY A 276 -4.49 -16.30 1.25
N ALA A 277 -4.73 -17.46 1.87
CA ALA A 277 -4.94 -17.55 3.32
C ALA A 277 -3.67 -17.24 4.12
N GLY A 278 -2.50 -17.60 3.58
CA GLY A 278 -1.18 -17.22 4.09
C GLY A 278 -0.71 -15.83 3.68
N ALA A 279 -1.58 -15.02 3.04
CA ALA A 279 -1.27 -13.68 2.53
C ALA A 279 -0.17 -13.63 1.45
N ASN A 280 0.07 -14.75 0.78
CA ASN A 280 0.96 -14.83 -0.37
C ASN A 280 0.13 -14.75 -1.66
N PHE A 281 -0.04 -13.52 -2.14
CA PHE A 281 -0.85 -13.23 -3.32
C PHE A 281 -0.05 -13.20 -4.63
N ASN A 282 1.16 -13.77 -4.65
CA ASN A 282 1.92 -13.93 -5.88
C ASN A 282 1.09 -14.73 -6.89
N VAL A 283 1.11 -14.32 -8.16
CA VAL A 283 0.52 -15.10 -9.25
C VAL A 283 1.21 -16.47 -9.29
N THR A 284 0.43 -17.54 -9.40
CA THR A 284 0.94 -18.93 -9.30
C THR A 284 1.94 -19.27 -10.40
N ASP A 285 1.50 -19.14 -11.65
CA ASP A 285 2.27 -19.39 -12.86
C ASP A 285 1.58 -18.78 -14.10
N SER A 286 2.15 -19.02 -15.28
CA SER A 286 1.65 -18.48 -16.55
C SER A 286 0.31 -19.07 -17.02
N SER A 287 -0.28 -20.01 -16.28
CA SER A 287 -1.63 -20.52 -16.51
C SER A 287 -2.68 -19.83 -15.65
N SER A 288 -2.27 -19.01 -14.67
CA SER A 288 -3.17 -18.15 -13.92
C SER A 288 -3.89 -17.18 -14.86
N GLU A 289 -5.17 -16.96 -14.61
CA GLU A 289 -5.97 -15.98 -15.36
C GLU A 289 -5.60 -14.54 -15.01
N LEU A 290 -4.80 -14.34 -13.95
CA LEU A 290 -4.24 -13.04 -13.58
C LEU A 290 -2.98 -12.69 -14.39
N TYR A 291 -2.33 -13.70 -14.96
CA TYR A 291 -1.09 -13.54 -15.72
C TYR A 291 -1.35 -12.88 -17.08
N ASP A 292 -0.58 -11.86 -17.44
CA ASP A 292 -0.66 -11.14 -18.72
C ASP A 292 -2.09 -10.60 -19.03
N ALA A 293 -2.90 -10.36 -18.00
CA ALA A 293 -4.32 -10.02 -18.12
C ALA A 293 -4.63 -8.52 -17.90
N GLY A 294 -3.67 -7.80 -17.34
CA GLY A 294 -3.73 -6.37 -17.07
C GLY A 294 -3.38 -5.50 -18.29
N GLN A 295 -3.31 -4.20 -18.05
CA GLN A 295 -2.85 -3.20 -19.02
C GLN A 295 -1.86 -2.24 -18.39
N ALA A 296 -0.89 -1.78 -19.17
CA ALA A 296 0.04 -0.74 -18.73
C ALA A 296 -0.71 0.49 -18.21
N ASP A 297 -0.19 1.11 -17.16
CA ASP A 297 -0.74 2.33 -16.61
C ASP A 297 0.10 3.57 -16.94
N ILE A 298 -0.48 4.76 -16.74
CA ILE A 298 0.16 6.05 -17.02
C ILE A 298 0.95 6.55 -15.79
N PHE A 299 0.85 5.83 -14.67
CA PHE A 299 1.49 6.19 -13.41
C PHE A 299 2.94 5.68 -13.35
N PRO A 300 3.83 6.40 -12.65
CA PRO A 300 5.27 6.32 -12.88
C PRO A 300 5.95 5.06 -12.34
N GLU A 301 5.24 4.21 -11.59
CA GLU A 301 5.80 2.98 -11.04
C GLU A 301 5.55 1.79 -11.97
N ASP A 302 6.58 1.45 -12.74
CA ASP A 302 6.62 0.24 -13.58
C ASP A 302 7.02 -1.00 -12.77
N ASP A 303 7.14 -0.93 -11.44
CA ASP A 303 7.51 -2.07 -10.58
C ASP A 303 6.31 -2.53 -9.72
N ASP A 304 6.27 -3.80 -9.34
CA ASP A 304 5.30 -4.39 -8.41
C ASP A 304 5.67 -4.13 -6.93
N ILE A 305 4.88 -4.66 -5.99
CA ILE A 305 5.07 -4.45 -4.54
C ILE A 305 6.45 -4.87 -4.00
N ILE A 306 7.13 -5.83 -4.66
CA ILE A 306 8.45 -6.31 -4.26
C ILE A 306 9.58 -5.78 -5.16
N GLY A 307 9.27 -4.90 -6.11
CA GLY A 307 10.23 -4.29 -7.03
C GLY A 307 10.49 -5.11 -8.30
N THR A 308 9.58 -6.00 -8.69
CA THR A 308 9.62 -6.69 -9.99
C THR A 308 9.07 -5.78 -11.07
N ALA A 309 9.87 -5.51 -12.11
CA ALA A 309 9.43 -4.68 -13.24
C ALA A 309 8.25 -5.30 -14.01
N ARG A 310 7.35 -4.47 -14.51
CA ARG A 310 6.16 -4.82 -15.29
C ARG A 310 6.27 -4.28 -16.73
N PRO A 311 5.86 -5.04 -17.75
CA PRO A 311 5.53 -6.46 -17.70
C PRO A 311 6.77 -7.35 -17.63
N GLN A 312 6.66 -8.53 -17.03
CA GLN A 312 7.59 -9.65 -17.25
C GLN A 312 7.16 -10.54 -18.44
N GLY A 313 5.88 -10.49 -18.82
CA GLY A 313 5.31 -11.17 -19.98
C GLY A 313 4.98 -10.25 -21.14
N SER A 314 3.80 -10.42 -21.71
CA SER A 314 3.24 -9.60 -22.80
C SER A 314 2.37 -8.44 -22.32
N ALA A 315 1.88 -8.49 -21.09
CA ALA A 315 1.11 -7.44 -20.44
C ALA A 315 1.39 -7.46 -18.92
N TRP A 316 0.83 -6.50 -18.18
CA TRP A 316 0.95 -6.51 -16.71
C TRP A 316 0.09 -7.62 -16.13
N ASP A 317 0.49 -8.17 -15.00
CA ASP A 317 -0.37 -9.06 -14.22
C ASP A 317 -1.39 -8.27 -13.39
N ILE A 318 -2.54 -8.89 -13.12
CA ILE A 318 -3.58 -8.32 -12.25
C ILE A 318 -3.22 -8.57 -10.78
N GLY A 319 -3.31 -7.52 -9.96
CA GLY A 319 -2.99 -7.52 -8.54
C GLY A 319 -1.62 -6.89 -8.23
N ALA A 320 -1.21 -7.00 -6.97
CA ALA A 320 -0.01 -6.32 -6.43
C ALA A 320 1.33 -6.92 -6.87
N TYR A 321 1.32 -8.12 -7.45
CA TYR A 321 2.51 -8.86 -7.85
C TYR A 321 2.59 -9.02 -9.38
N GLU A 322 3.83 -9.15 -9.86
CA GLU A 322 4.16 -9.54 -11.22
C GLU A 322 4.90 -10.90 -11.19
N LEU A 323 4.44 -11.85 -12.01
CA LEU A 323 5.05 -13.16 -12.14
C LEU A 323 6.41 -13.04 -12.83
N ILE A 324 7.48 -13.42 -12.13
CA ILE A 324 8.81 -13.50 -12.72
C ILE A 324 8.86 -14.69 -13.70
N VAL A 325 8.78 -14.38 -14.99
CA VAL A 325 8.99 -15.37 -16.04
C VAL A 325 10.50 -15.48 -16.27
N ALA A 326 11.08 -16.64 -15.95
CA ALA A 326 12.48 -16.88 -16.25
C ALA A 326 12.71 -16.71 -17.75
N ALA A 327 13.46 -15.67 -18.15
CA ALA A 327 13.86 -15.48 -19.53
C ALA A 327 14.52 -16.79 -19.99
N GLY A 328 13.93 -17.44 -21.00
CA GLY A 328 14.32 -18.76 -21.50
C GLY A 328 15.70 -18.77 -22.17
N GLY A 329 16.71 -18.24 -21.50
CA GLY A 329 18.11 -18.30 -21.89
C GLY A 329 18.52 -19.76 -21.97
N ILE A 330 18.46 -20.32 -23.18
CA ILE A 330 19.07 -21.60 -23.50
C ILE A 330 20.54 -21.52 -23.09
N VAL A 331 20.90 -22.24 -22.03
CA VAL A 331 22.30 -22.51 -21.72
C VAL A 331 22.79 -23.53 -22.74
N ILE A 332 23.39 -23.07 -23.84
CA ILE A 332 24.09 -23.96 -24.77
C ILE A 332 25.36 -24.46 -24.09
N LEU A 333 25.28 -25.60 -23.40
CA LEU A 333 26.45 -26.35 -22.96
C LEU A 333 27.12 -26.94 -24.20
N ARG A 334 28.14 -26.26 -24.74
CA ARG A 334 29.00 -26.85 -25.77
C ARG A 334 29.80 -28.00 -25.15
N ARG A 335 29.29 -29.22 -25.27
CA ARG A 335 30.06 -30.44 -24.99
C ARG A 335 31.20 -30.50 -26.01
N ARG A 336 32.43 -30.26 -25.55
CA ARG A 336 33.64 -30.47 -26.36
C ARG A 336 33.76 -31.98 -26.61
N ILE A 337 33.32 -32.46 -27.78
CA ILE A 337 33.65 -33.81 -28.24
C ILE A 337 35.12 -33.75 -28.65
N GLY A 338 36.02 -34.14 -27.74
CA GLY A 338 37.42 -34.36 -28.06
C GLY A 338 37.50 -35.54 -29.02
N GLY A 339 37.84 -35.26 -30.28
CA GLY A 339 38.23 -36.28 -31.24
C GLY A 339 39.55 -36.93 -30.84
N TYR A 340 39.62 -38.24 -31.05
CA TYR A 340 40.85 -39.04 -31.08
C TYR A 340 41.75 -38.63 -32.24
#